data_AF-A0A0D8CEJ0-F1
#
_entry.id   AF-A0A0D8CEJ0-F1
#
_cell.length_a   1.000
_cell.length_b   1.000
_cell.length_c   1.000
_cell.angle_alpha   90.00
_cell.angle_beta   90.00
_cell.angle_gamma   90.00
#
_symmetry.space_group_name_H-M   'P 1'
#
loop_
_entity.id
_entity.type
_entity.pdbx_description
1 polymer ?
#
loop_
_entity_poly.entity_id
_entity_poly.type
_entity_poly.pdbx_seq_one_letter_code
_entity_poly.pdbx_strand_id
1 'polypeptide(L)'
;MRRFSERNGYVDLASLERPEWISEHTRNRLWSIVFMQVFERFNRAAEIRHNIKLKLYCEKVWYQFFRYPIDAIPKYSGDAAAEIKAFMLQGVWYEVFDFVEFNLAKFSANNGWQGFVKSINRALEEERSAYRVVGGMVTLLRDVEETAEIKQAIDNDGPFAASSAHLKASLALYSKRPDPDYRNAIKEAISAVESACAIISGSNKDTLGQTLKKIDGLHPAMRDSFQKLYGYTSDGSGIRHAMLEEAEISNAEARFMIVACSAFVNYLIDSTKSKIA
;
A
#
# COMPACT_ATOMS: atom_id res chain seq x y z
N MET A 1 4.79 19.40 11.97
CA MET A 1 5.77 19.90 12.97
C MET A 1 5.70 18.98 14.19
N ARG A 2 6.81 18.47 14.71
CA ARG A 2 6.81 17.60 15.91
C ARG A 2 6.17 18.32 17.10
N ARG A 3 5.32 17.62 17.88
CA ARG A 3 4.64 18.20 19.04
C ARG A 3 5.67 18.61 20.10
N PHE A 4 5.32 19.57 20.96
CA PHE A 4 6.19 20.02 22.04
C PHE A 4 6.66 18.83 22.91
N SER A 5 5.74 17.92 23.26
CA SER A 5 6.05 16.75 24.08
C SER A 5 7.05 15.80 23.40
N GLU A 6 6.91 15.58 22.10
CA GLU A 6 7.83 14.77 21.28
C GLU A 6 9.22 15.40 21.17
N ARG A 7 9.29 16.72 20.95
CA ARG A 7 10.57 17.44 20.82
C ARG A 7 11.36 17.47 22.13
N ASN A 8 10.68 17.37 23.26
CA ASN A 8 11.29 17.40 24.60
C ASN A 8 11.40 16.00 25.24
N GLY A 9 11.17 14.92 24.48
CA GLY A 9 11.39 13.54 24.95
C GLY A 9 10.37 13.00 25.96
N TYR A 10 9.22 13.66 26.14
CA TYR A 10 8.14 13.18 27.02
C TYR A 10 7.31 12.04 26.40
N VAL A 11 7.54 11.73 25.13
CA VAL A 11 6.85 10.67 24.38
C VAL A 11 7.89 9.75 23.79
N ASP A 12 7.75 8.44 24.02
CA ASP A 12 8.56 7.42 23.34
C ASP A 12 8.12 7.32 21.87
N LEU A 13 8.87 7.99 21.01
CA LEU A 13 8.61 8.00 19.57
C LEU A 13 8.77 6.62 18.92
N ALA A 14 9.62 5.76 19.48
CA ALA A 14 9.82 4.41 18.95
C ALA A 14 8.58 3.54 19.16
N SER A 15 7.77 3.83 20.18
CA SER A 15 6.50 3.14 20.40
C SER A 15 5.45 3.41 19.31
N LEU A 16 5.51 4.58 18.67
CA LEU A 16 4.56 4.99 17.62
C LEU A 16 4.81 4.30 16.27
N GLU A 17 6.04 3.84 16.06
CA GLU A 17 6.50 3.22 14.82
C GLU A 17 6.44 1.68 14.88
N ARG A 18 5.81 1.12 15.94
CA ARG A 18 5.67 -0.33 16.11
C ARG A 18 4.73 -0.93 15.07
N PRO A 19 5.17 -1.94 14.29
CA PRO A 19 4.32 -2.60 13.29
C PRO A 19 3.06 -3.23 13.89
N GLU A 20 3.12 -3.88 15.04
CA GLU A 20 1.99 -4.67 15.56
C GLU A 20 1.09 -3.86 16.50
N TRP A 21 0.95 -2.57 16.24
CA TRP A 21 0.24 -1.66 17.13
C TRP A 21 -0.33 -0.46 16.39
N ILE A 22 -1.36 0.16 16.98
CA ILE A 22 -1.91 1.43 16.51
C ILE A 22 -2.31 2.28 17.71
N SER A 23 -1.91 3.56 17.70
CA SER A 23 -2.19 4.48 18.81
C SER A 23 -3.67 4.85 18.89
N GLU A 24 -4.13 5.21 20.08
CA GLU A 24 -5.49 5.75 20.27
C GLU A 24 -5.71 7.00 19.41
N HIS A 25 -4.71 7.87 19.30
CA HIS A 25 -4.77 9.06 18.44
C HIS A 25 -4.96 8.68 16.96
N THR A 26 -4.22 7.68 16.47
CA THR A 26 -4.37 7.16 15.10
C THR A 26 -5.76 6.58 14.90
N ARG A 27 -6.28 5.76 15.84
CA ARG A 27 -7.64 5.22 15.78
C ARG A 27 -8.70 6.32 15.70
N ASN A 28 -8.57 7.34 16.56
CA ASN A 28 -9.46 8.51 16.58
C ASN A 28 -9.46 9.25 15.23
N ARG A 29 -8.30 9.41 14.59
CA ARG A 29 -8.18 10.08 13.29
C ARG A 29 -8.73 9.24 12.15
N LEU A 30 -8.43 7.95 12.10
CA LEU A 30 -8.98 7.03 11.10
C LEU A 30 -10.50 6.99 11.19
N TRP A 31 -11.05 6.86 12.41
CA TRP A 31 -12.49 6.95 12.63
C TRP A 31 -13.06 8.30 12.16
N SER A 32 -12.43 9.41 12.53
CA SER A 32 -12.88 10.74 12.11
C SER A 32 -12.97 10.87 10.59
N ILE A 33 -12.00 10.32 9.86
CA ILE A 33 -12.00 10.32 8.39
C ILE A 33 -13.17 9.50 7.83
N VAL A 34 -13.43 8.30 8.37
CA VAL A 34 -14.60 7.49 7.97
C VAL A 34 -15.90 8.23 8.28
N PHE A 35 -16.00 8.83 9.47
CA PHE A 35 -17.18 9.58 9.91
C PHE A 35 -17.48 10.76 8.98
N MET A 36 -16.48 11.59 8.67
CA MET A 36 -16.63 12.71 7.73
C MET A 36 -17.07 12.23 6.34
N GLN A 37 -16.47 11.15 5.84
CA GLN A 37 -16.75 10.64 4.50
C GLN A 37 -18.18 10.06 4.38
N VAL A 38 -18.64 9.34 5.40
CA VAL A 38 -19.89 8.58 5.37
C VAL A 38 -21.02 9.27 6.12
N PHE A 39 -20.80 9.63 7.38
CA PHE A 39 -21.87 9.93 8.35
C PHE A 39 -22.13 11.42 8.57
N GLU A 40 -21.14 12.30 8.40
CA GLU A 40 -21.24 13.74 8.72
C GLU A 40 -22.42 14.45 8.02
N ARG A 41 -22.77 14.02 6.81
CA ARG A 41 -23.89 14.57 6.04
C ARG A 41 -25.28 14.18 6.56
N PHE A 42 -25.37 13.30 7.56
CA PHE A 42 -26.62 12.76 8.06
C PHE A 42 -26.88 13.20 9.50
N ASN A 43 -28.13 13.58 9.78
CA ASN A 43 -28.58 13.75 11.16
C ASN A 43 -28.52 12.39 11.87
N ARG A 44 -28.05 12.36 13.13
CA ARG A 44 -27.96 11.13 13.94
C ARG A 44 -29.28 10.37 14.06
N ALA A 45 -30.41 11.08 14.11
CA ALA A 45 -31.75 10.50 14.18
C ALA A 45 -32.33 10.12 12.79
N ALA A 46 -31.56 10.31 11.70
CA ALA A 46 -32.01 9.90 10.37
C ALA A 46 -32.07 8.36 10.29
N GLU A 47 -33.23 7.84 9.88
CA GLU A 47 -33.39 6.41 9.64
C GLU A 47 -32.59 5.98 8.40
N ILE A 48 -31.79 4.93 8.55
CA ILE A 48 -30.88 4.43 7.51
C ILE A 48 -31.66 4.05 6.23
N ARG A 49 -32.84 3.45 6.39
CA ARG A 49 -33.68 2.98 5.27
C ARG A 49 -34.11 4.08 4.29
N HIS A 50 -34.14 5.34 4.73
CA HIS A 50 -34.55 6.47 3.88
C HIS A 50 -33.42 6.99 2.98
N ASN A 51 -32.17 6.57 3.21
CA ASN A 51 -31.05 6.93 2.35
C ASN A 51 -30.41 5.69 1.74
N ILE A 52 -30.62 5.49 0.43
CA ILE A 52 -30.15 4.29 -0.27
C ILE A 52 -28.62 4.11 -0.19
N LYS A 53 -27.84 5.20 -0.22
CA LYS A 53 -26.37 5.12 -0.16
C LYS A 53 -25.89 4.69 1.22
N LEU A 54 -26.46 5.28 2.28
CA LEU A 54 -26.15 4.92 3.66
C LEU A 54 -26.62 3.49 3.96
N LYS A 55 -27.83 3.12 3.53
CA LYS A 55 -28.36 1.75 3.66
C LYS A 55 -27.42 0.73 3.03
N LEU A 56 -27.03 0.92 1.77
CA LEU A 56 -26.11 0.01 1.09
C LEU A 56 -24.73 -0.05 1.74
N TYR A 57 -24.25 1.06 2.30
CA TYR A 57 -23.00 1.08 3.06
C TYR A 57 -23.12 0.25 4.34
N CYS A 58 -24.15 0.50 5.16
CA CYS A 58 -24.40 -0.24 6.41
C CYS A 58 -24.66 -1.72 6.14
N GLU A 59 -25.43 -2.09 5.12
CA GLU A 59 -25.60 -3.49 4.71
C GLU A 59 -24.26 -4.15 4.39
N LYS A 60 -23.38 -3.48 3.63
CA LYS A 60 -22.05 -4.03 3.35
C LYS A 60 -21.19 -4.14 4.61
N VAL A 61 -21.20 -3.14 5.49
CA VAL A 61 -20.40 -3.18 6.73
C VAL A 61 -20.89 -4.30 7.64
N TRP A 62 -22.18 -4.40 7.94
CA TRP A 62 -22.68 -5.43 8.86
C TRP A 62 -22.59 -6.82 8.23
N TYR A 63 -23.06 -6.99 7.00
CA TYR A 63 -23.13 -8.32 6.39
C TYR A 63 -21.79 -8.82 5.87
N GLN A 64 -20.97 -7.97 5.22
CA GLN A 64 -19.73 -8.41 4.58
C GLN A 64 -18.52 -8.30 5.51
N PHE A 65 -18.41 -7.19 6.26
CA PHE A 65 -17.25 -6.95 7.13
C PHE A 65 -17.44 -7.59 8.51
N PHE A 66 -18.45 -7.17 9.28
CA PHE A 66 -18.72 -7.75 10.61
C PHE A 66 -19.30 -9.15 10.56
N ARG A 67 -19.89 -9.55 9.41
CA ARG A 67 -20.60 -10.82 9.23
C ARG A 67 -21.76 -11.02 10.21
N TYR A 68 -22.41 -9.91 10.56
CA TYR A 68 -23.61 -9.89 11.37
C TYR A 68 -24.87 -10.07 10.51
N PRO A 69 -25.98 -10.58 11.10
CA PRO A 69 -27.29 -10.59 10.46
C PRO A 69 -27.74 -9.18 10.01
N ILE A 70 -28.48 -9.09 8.90
CA ILE A 70 -28.93 -7.80 8.34
C ILE A 70 -29.93 -7.09 9.27
N ASP A 71 -30.67 -7.82 10.09
CA ASP A 71 -31.57 -7.29 11.11
C ASP A 71 -30.83 -6.75 12.34
N ALA A 72 -29.52 -6.99 12.47
CA ALA A 72 -28.68 -6.32 13.47
C ALA A 72 -28.26 -4.90 13.05
N ILE A 73 -28.55 -4.47 11.81
CA ILE A 73 -28.25 -3.10 11.36
C ILE A 73 -29.08 -2.12 12.18
N PRO A 74 -28.46 -1.13 12.85
CA PRO A 74 -29.20 -0.15 13.64
C PRO A 74 -30.18 0.64 12.78
N LYS A 75 -31.31 1.02 13.39
CA LYS A 75 -32.35 1.79 12.69
C LYS A 75 -31.86 3.19 12.28
N TYR A 76 -31.06 3.83 13.12
CA TYR A 76 -30.65 5.22 12.97
C TYR A 76 -29.16 5.36 12.64
N SER A 77 -28.83 6.39 11.86
CA SER A 77 -27.46 6.65 11.39
C SER A 77 -26.47 6.87 12.55
N GLY A 78 -26.93 7.50 13.64
CA GLY A 78 -26.12 7.77 14.82
C GLY A 78 -25.71 6.50 15.57
N ASP A 79 -26.62 5.54 15.65
CA ASP A 79 -26.37 4.25 16.31
C ASP A 79 -25.39 3.41 15.49
N ALA A 80 -25.58 3.36 14.16
CA ALA A 80 -24.63 2.70 13.26
C ALA A 80 -23.23 3.35 13.33
N ALA A 81 -23.15 4.68 13.36
CA ALA A 81 -21.88 5.37 13.54
C ALA A 81 -21.23 5.07 14.90
N ALA A 82 -22.02 4.97 15.97
CA ALA A 82 -21.53 4.66 17.31
C ALA A 82 -20.96 3.25 17.41
N GLU A 83 -21.61 2.26 16.79
CA GLU A 83 -21.14 0.87 16.76
C GLU A 83 -19.82 0.73 16.00
N ILE A 84 -19.71 1.33 14.80
CA ILE A 84 -18.45 1.35 14.04
C ILE A 84 -17.36 2.10 14.82
N LYS A 85 -17.70 3.22 15.48
CA LYS A 85 -16.74 3.95 16.31
C LYS A 85 -16.21 3.08 17.44
N ALA A 86 -17.08 2.37 18.15
CA ALA A 86 -16.68 1.48 19.23
C ALA A 86 -15.70 0.42 18.71
N PHE A 87 -16.02 -0.22 17.59
CA PHE A 87 -15.12 -1.15 16.91
C PHE A 87 -13.76 -0.51 16.55
N MET A 88 -13.75 0.66 15.91
CA MET A 88 -12.50 1.34 15.51
C MET A 88 -11.60 1.69 16.71
N LEU A 89 -12.20 2.04 17.85
CA LEU A 89 -11.46 2.45 19.04
C LEU A 89 -11.00 1.27 19.90
N GLN A 90 -11.78 0.18 19.95
CA GLN A 90 -11.56 -0.94 20.88
C GLN A 90 -11.12 -2.24 20.20
N GLY A 91 -11.37 -2.39 18.90
CA GLY A 91 -11.05 -3.57 18.11
C GLY A 91 -9.55 -3.83 18.02
N VAL A 92 -9.17 -5.04 17.62
CA VAL A 92 -7.75 -5.39 17.49
C VAL A 92 -7.12 -4.54 16.38
N TRP A 93 -5.85 -4.15 16.54
CA TRP A 93 -5.22 -3.13 15.69
C TRP A 93 -5.27 -3.49 14.19
N TYR A 94 -5.11 -4.77 13.83
CA TYR A 94 -5.15 -5.22 12.44
C TYR A 94 -6.57 -5.19 11.87
N GLU A 95 -7.60 -5.48 12.67
CA GLU A 95 -9.00 -5.41 12.22
C GLU A 95 -9.41 -3.96 11.90
N VAL A 96 -8.82 -2.98 12.57
CA VAL A 96 -8.98 -1.56 12.22
C VAL A 96 -8.43 -1.27 10.83
N PHE A 97 -7.27 -1.84 10.48
CA PHE A 97 -6.71 -1.71 9.14
C PHE A 97 -7.50 -2.50 8.10
N ASP A 98 -7.99 -3.70 8.42
CA ASP A 98 -8.92 -4.46 7.57
C ASP A 98 -10.16 -3.62 7.24
N PHE A 99 -10.68 -2.88 8.23
CA PHE A 99 -11.81 -1.98 8.01
C PHE A 99 -11.44 -0.79 7.13
N VAL A 100 -10.24 -0.23 7.28
CA VAL A 100 -9.73 0.83 6.39
C VAL A 100 -9.61 0.31 4.95
N GLU A 101 -9.04 -0.87 4.74
CA GLU A 101 -8.94 -1.52 3.42
C GLU A 101 -10.31 -1.83 2.83
N PHE A 102 -11.24 -2.34 3.64
CA PHE A 102 -12.63 -2.54 3.25
C PHE A 102 -13.23 -1.24 2.71
N ASN A 103 -13.05 -0.12 3.42
CA ASN A 103 -13.53 1.18 2.98
C ASN A 103 -12.81 1.67 1.71
N LEU A 104 -11.48 1.48 1.60
CA LEU A 104 -10.70 1.82 0.41
C LEU A 104 -11.24 1.10 -0.84
N ALA A 105 -11.53 -0.20 -0.73
CA ALA A 105 -12.10 -1.00 -1.80
C ALA A 105 -13.54 -0.59 -2.18
N LYS A 106 -14.34 -0.07 -1.24
CA LYS A 106 -15.69 0.43 -1.55
C LYS A 106 -15.69 1.85 -2.11
N PHE A 107 -14.74 2.70 -1.67
CA PHE A 107 -14.61 4.05 -2.19
C PHE A 107 -13.93 4.09 -3.56
N SER A 108 -13.13 3.10 -3.97
CA SER A 108 -12.55 3.07 -5.33
C SER A 108 -13.60 3.13 -6.43
N ALA A 109 -14.80 2.57 -6.18
CA ALA A 109 -15.93 2.62 -7.09
C ALA A 109 -16.65 3.98 -7.15
N ASN A 110 -16.32 4.93 -6.27
CA ASN A 110 -16.93 6.25 -6.20
C ASN A 110 -15.83 7.33 -6.33
N ASN A 111 -16.03 8.40 -7.08
CA ASN A 111 -15.01 9.44 -7.38
C ASN A 111 -14.29 10.11 -6.17
N GLY A 112 -14.57 9.73 -4.92
CA GLY A 112 -13.90 10.19 -3.70
C GLY A 112 -12.69 9.37 -3.24
N TRP A 113 -12.28 8.31 -3.97
CA TRP A 113 -11.19 7.42 -3.56
C TRP A 113 -9.87 8.14 -3.29
N GLN A 114 -9.41 8.99 -4.21
CA GLN A 114 -8.13 9.70 -4.05
C GLN A 114 -8.12 10.63 -2.82
N GLY A 115 -9.24 11.30 -2.55
CA GLY A 115 -9.39 12.17 -1.37
C GLY A 115 -9.36 11.38 -0.06
N PHE A 116 -9.98 10.19 -0.06
CA PHE A 116 -9.97 9.30 1.09
C PHE A 116 -8.56 8.74 1.36
N VAL A 117 -7.89 8.19 0.34
CA VAL A 117 -6.49 7.72 0.44
C VAL A 117 -5.57 8.81 0.97
N LYS A 118 -5.66 10.03 0.42
CA LYS A 118 -4.85 11.17 0.86
C LYS A 118 -5.10 11.53 2.33
N SER A 119 -6.34 11.47 2.77
CA SER A 119 -6.71 11.78 4.17
C SER A 119 -6.18 10.73 5.14
N ILE A 120 -6.27 9.44 4.77
CA ILE A 120 -5.74 8.32 5.55
C ILE A 120 -4.21 8.43 5.66
N ASN A 121 -3.50 8.58 4.53
CA ASN A 121 -2.04 8.71 4.55
C ASN A 121 -1.56 9.90 5.36
N ARG A 122 -2.20 11.06 5.21
CA ARG A 122 -1.88 12.23 6.05
C ARG A 122 -2.04 11.93 7.54
N ALA A 123 -3.09 11.22 7.94
CA ALA A 123 -3.27 10.85 9.34
C ALA A 123 -2.21 9.85 9.82
N LEU A 124 -1.86 8.86 9.00
CA LEU A 124 -0.82 7.88 9.34
C LEU A 124 0.57 8.52 9.44
N GLU A 125 0.89 9.47 8.55
CA GLU A 125 2.12 10.26 8.58
C GLU A 125 2.22 11.15 9.82
N GLU A 126 1.17 11.92 10.10
CA GLU A 126 1.15 12.84 11.25
C GLU A 126 1.21 12.11 12.60
N GLU A 127 0.66 10.89 12.67
CA GLU A 127 0.74 10.04 13.85
C GLU A 127 1.96 9.10 13.84
N ARG A 128 2.86 9.24 12.86
CA ARG A 128 4.10 8.45 12.74
C ARG A 128 3.88 6.94 12.72
N SER A 129 2.73 6.51 12.20
CA SER A 129 2.46 5.10 11.99
C SER A 129 3.49 4.50 11.02
N ALA A 130 3.86 3.24 11.21
CA ALA A 130 4.69 2.50 10.26
C ALA A 130 3.90 2.04 9.01
N TYR A 131 2.61 2.37 8.91
CA TYR A 131 1.74 1.96 7.82
C TYR A 131 1.41 3.10 6.86
N ARG A 132 1.29 2.78 5.57
CA ARG A 132 0.84 3.68 4.50
C ARG A 132 -0.09 2.95 3.55
N VAL A 133 -1.06 3.67 3.00
CA VAL A 133 -1.92 3.18 1.93
C VAL A 133 -1.24 3.41 0.59
N VAL A 134 -0.87 2.33 -0.09
CA VAL A 134 -0.26 2.34 -1.43
C VAL A 134 -0.93 1.26 -2.27
N GLY A 135 -1.30 1.58 -3.52
CA GLY A 135 -2.01 0.63 -4.39
C GLY A 135 -3.38 0.17 -3.84
N GLY A 136 -3.96 0.90 -2.89
CA GLY A 136 -5.20 0.52 -2.20
C GLY A 136 -5.02 -0.41 -1.01
N MET A 137 -3.78 -0.77 -0.65
CA MET A 137 -3.44 -1.66 0.45
C MET A 137 -2.74 -0.91 1.57
N VAL A 138 -3.05 -1.24 2.82
CA VAL A 138 -2.32 -0.79 4.00
C VAL A 138 -1.03 -1.60 4.09
N THR A 139 0.09 -0.92 3.86
CA THR A 139 1.42 -1.51 3.71
C THR A 139 2.35 -0.99 4.79
N LEU A 140 3.17 -1.88 5.35
CA LEU A 140 4.22 -1.48 6.30
C LEU A 140 5.37 -0.79 5.54
N LEU A 141 5.35 0.55 5.54
CA LEU A 141 6.36 1.44 4.94
C LEU A 141 6.73 2.48 6.00
N ARG A 142 8.00 2.47 6.40
CA ARG A 142 8.45 3.26 7.55
C ARG A 142 8.79 4.68 7.13
N ASP A 143 9.10 4.90 5.86
CA ASP A 143 9.54 6.19 5.35
C ASP A 143 8.61 6.83 4.31
N VAL A 144 8.57 8.16 4.30
CA VAL A 144 7.79 8.95 3.32
C VAL A 144 8.42 8.78 1.93
N GLU A 145 9.74 8.69 1.87
CA GLU A 145 10.55 8.50 0.67
C GLU A 145 10.30 7.11 0.06
N GLU A 146 10.33 6.04 0.88
CA GLU A 146 9.97 4.68 0.45
C GLU A 146 8.57 4.67 -0.19
N THR A 147 7.62 5.35 0.45
CA THR A 147 6.23 5.42 0.01
C THR A 147 6.07 6.23 -1.28
N ALA A 148 6.75 7.37 -1.37
CA ALA A 148 6.71 8.25 -2.53
C ALA A 148 7.29 7.55 -3.77
N GLU A 149 8.43 6.87 -3.61
CA GLU A 149 9.07 6.11 -4.70
C GLU A 149 8.18 5.01 -5.24
N ILE A 150 7.62 4.18 -4.35
CA ILE A 150 6.71 3.11 -4.75
C ILE A 150 5.47 3.67 -5.43
N LYS A 151 4.87 4.73 -4.86
CA LYS A 151 3.67 5.35 -5.42
C LYS A 151 3.93 5.93 -6.81
N GLN A 152 5.02 6.67 -6.99
CA GLN A 152 5.40 7.22 -8.30
C GLN A 152 5.56 6.10 -9.33
N ALA A 153 6.18 4.98 -8.94
CA ALA A 153 6.39 3.86 -9.83
C ALA A 153 5.09 3.15 -10.24
N ILE A 154 4.13 3.06 -9.31
CA ILE A 154 2.83 2.39 -9.48
C ILE A 154 1.79 3.25 -10.21
N ASP A 155 1.89 4.58 -10.09
CA ASP A 155 1.01 5.55 -10.72
C ASP A 155 1.47 5.91 -12.16
N ASN A 156 2.48 5.23 -12.70
CA ASN A 156 2.86 5.38 -14.10
C ASN A 156 1.78 4.82 -15.03
N ASP A 157 1.34 5.64 -15.97
CA ASP A 157 0.34 5.31 -16.99
C ASP A 157 0.96 5.16 -18.39
N GLY A 158 0.13 4.81 -19.38
CA GLY A 158 0.53 4.73 -20.78
C GLY A 158 1.43 3.52 -21.06
N PRO A 159 2.59 3.68 -21.73
CA PRO A 159 3.41 2.54 -22.15
C PRO A 159 3.93 1.70 -20.97
N PHE A 160 4.05 2.29 -19.77
CA PHE A 160 4.57 1.62 -18.57
C PHE A 160 3.50 0.94 -17.71
N ALA A 161 2.24 0.87 -18.15
CA ALA A 161 1.15 0.28 -17.38
C ALA A 161 1.41 -1.17 -16.93
N ALA A 162 2.13 -1.96 -17.74
CA ALA A 162 2.52 -3.33 -17.39
C ALA A 162 3.51 -3.38 -16.21
N SER A 163 4.50 -2.49 -16.19
CA SER A 163 5.42 -2.32 -15.06
C SER A 163 4.65 -1.92 -13.79
N SER A 164 3.74 -0.95 -13.91
CA SER A 164 2.87 -0.52 -12.81
C SER A 164 2.00 -1.66 -12.25
N ALA A 165 1.48 -2.54 -13.11
CA ALA A 165 0.67 -3.68 -12.70
C ALA A 165 1.48 -4.69 -11.88
N HIS A 166 2.72 -4.99 -12.29
CA HIS A 166 3.62 -5.87 -11.54
C HIS A 166 3.98 -5.28 -10.17
N LEU A 167 4.24 -3.98 -10.05
CA LEU A 167 4.47 -3.35 -8.75
C LEU A 167 3.23 -3.38 -7.84
N LYS A 168 2.03 -3.22 -8.40
CA LYS A 168 0.77 -3.40 -7.64
C LYS A 168 0.63 -4.83 -7.14
N ALA A 169 0.90 -5.82 -7.98
CA ALA A 169 0.87 -7.24 -7.61
C ALA A 169 1.91 -7.56 -6.52
N SER A 170 3.13 -7.04 -6.67
CA SER A 170 4.19 -7.13 -5.67
C SER A 170 3.76 -6.60 -4.30
N LEU A 171 3.16 -5.41 -4.26
CA LEU A 171 2.65 -4.84 -3.01
C LEU A 171 1.52 -5.69 -2.41
N ALA A 172 0.60 -6.21 -3.23
CA ALA A 172 -0.47 -7.07 -2.73
C ALA A 172 0.08 -8.33 -2.05
N LEU A 173 1.12 -8.94 -2.62
CA LEU A 173 1.80 -10.12 -2.06
C LEU A 173 2.55 -9.78 -0.76
N TYR A 174 3.26 -8.66 -0.71
CA TYR A 174 3.99 -8.18 0.47
C TYR A 174 3.06 -7.75 1.62
N SER A 175 1.91 -7.16 1.29
CA SER A 175 0.94 -6.66 2.26
C SER A 175 -0.07 -7.71 2.70
N LYS A 176 -0.06 -8.92 2.11
CA LYS A 176 -0.92 -10.03 2.54
C LYS A 176 -0.69 -10.33 4.03
N ARG A 177 -1.78 -10.53 4.77
CA ARG A 177 -1.79 -10.91 6.19
C ARG A 177 -2.71 -12.12 6.40
N PRO A 178 -2.43 -12.98 7.39
CA PRO A 178 -1.30 -12.93 8.33
C PRO A 178 0.04 -13.35 7.71
N ASP A 179 0.00 -14.02 6.56
CA ASP A 179 1.15 -14.65 5.92
C ASP A 179 1.53 -13.94 4.59
N PRO A 180 2.50 -13.02 4.62
CA PRO A 180 2.97 -12.31 3.44
C PRO A 180 3.83 -13.18 2.52
N ASP A 181 3.61 -13.09 1.21
CA ASP A 181 4.38 -13.84 0.22
C ASP A 181 5.57 -13.02 -0.28
N TYR A 182 6.59 -12.89 0.58
CA TYR A 182 7.78 -12.08 0.28
C TYR A 182 8.55 -12.57 -0.95
N ARG A 183 8.61 -13.89 -1.14
CA ARG A 183 9.29 -14.50 -2.30
C ARG A 183 8.66 -14.04 -3.60
N ASN A 184 7.34 -14.19 -3.73
CA ASN A 184 6.67 -13.81 -4.96
C ASN A 184 6.49 -12.29 -5.07
N ALA A 185 6.42 -11.55 -3.96
CA ALA A 185 6.49 -10.09 -3.99
C ALA A 185 7.79 -9.60 -4.68
N ILE A 186 8.94 -10.12 -4.27
CA ILE A 186 10.23 -9.77 -4.89
C ILE A 186 10.25 -10.15 -6.38
N LYS A 187 9.70 -11.31 -6.76
CA LYS A 187 9.61 -11.71 -8.17
C LYS A 187 8.78 -10.73 -9.00
N GLU A 188 7.63 -10.31 -8.49
CA GLU A 188 6.78 -9.32 -9.17
C GLU A 188 7.46 -7.94 -9.25
N ALA A 189 8.16 -7.51 -8.20
CA ALA A 189 8.93 -6.26 -8.24
C ALA A 189 10.01 -6.27 -9.35
N ILE A 190 10.65 -7.41 -9.57
CA ILE A 190 11.64 -7.60 -10.64
C ILE A 190 10.97 -7.65 -12.01
N SER A 191 9.84 -8.35 -12.14
CA SER A 191 9.04 -8.36 -13.37
C SER A 191 8.63 -6.95 -13.81
N ALA A 192 8.40 -6.04 -12.86
CA ALA A 192 8.15 -4.64 -13.18
C ALA A 192 9.35 -3.97 -13.86
N VAL A 193 10.56 -4.17 -13.34
CA VAL A 193 11.78 -3.67 -13.99
C VAL A 193 11.97 -4.29 -15.36
N GLU A 194 11.78 -5.61 -15.50
CA GLU A 194 11.84 -6.32 -16.78
C GLU A 194 10.90 -5.69 -17.81
N SER A 195 9.67 -5.41 -17.39
CA SER A 195 8.68 -4.73 -18.22
C SER A 195 9.15 -3.33 -18.63
N ALA A 196 9.62 -2.50 -17.69
CA ALA A 196 10.13 -1.17 -17.99
C ALA A 196 11.33 -1.19 -18.95
N CYS A 197 12.30 -2.07 -18.73
CA CYS A 197 13.45 -2.23 -19.61
C CYS A 197 13.06 -2.72 -21.01
N ALA A 198 12.12 -3.66 -21.13
CA ALA A 198 11.61 -4.14 -22.41
C ALA A 198 10.96 -3.01 -23.22
N ILE A 199 10.13 -2.18 -22.56
CA ILE A 199 9.51 -1.00 -23.16
C ILE A 199 10.56 -0.02 -23.66
N ILE A 200 11.53 0.33 -22.82
CA ILE A 200 12.58 1.31 -23.14
C ILE A 200 13.50 0.83 -24.26
N SER A 201 13.87 -0.45 -24.24
CA SER A 201 14.76 -1.04 -25.25
C SER A 201 14.04 -1.43 -26.55
N GLY A 202 12.71 -1.34 -26.59
CA GLY A 202 11.88 -1.78 -27.72
C GLY A 202 11.96 -3.29 -27.98
N SER A 203 12.33 -4.09 -26.97
CA SER A 203 12.58 -5.52 -27.11
C SER A 203 11.86 -6.34 -26.05
N ASN A 204 10.89 -7.15 -26.48
CA ASN A 204 10.10 -8.02 -25.60
C ASN A 204 10.63 -9.47 -25.54
N LYS A 205 11.75 -9.77 -26.23
CA LYS A 205 12.34 -11.12 -26.29
C LYS A 205 13.63 -11.24 -25.50
N ASP A 206 14.22 -10.12 -25.14
CA ASP A 206 15.48 -10.07 -24.43
C ASP A 206 15.28 -10.29 -22.94
N THR A 207 16.23 -10.98 -22.33
CA THR A 207 16.36 -11.05 -20.87
C THR A 207 16.66 -9.67 -20.28
N LEU A 208 16.40 -9.49 -18.99
CA LEU A 208 16.73 -8.25 -18.27
C LEU A 208 18.19 -7.81 -18.47
N GLY A 209 19.13 -8.75 -18.37
CA GLY A 209 20.55 -8.46 -18.59
C GLY A 209 20.85 -7.96 -20.01
N GLN A 210 20.11 -8.42 -21.01
CA GLN A 210 20.22 -7.98 -22.40
C GLN A 210 19.53 -6.63 -22.63
N THR A 211 18.34 -6.40 -22.09
CA THR A 211 17.63 -5.11 -22.21
C THR A 211 18.42 -3.99 -21.53
N LEU A 212 18.99 -4.22 -20.35
CA LEU A 212 19.87 -3.27 -19.64
C LEU A 212 21.11 -2.83 -20.44
N LYS A 213 21.62 -3.69 -21.33
CA LYS A 213 22.75 -3.34 -22.22
C LYS A 213 22.33 -2.38 -23.34
N LYS A 214 21.05 -2.38 -23.71
CA LYS A 214 20.47 -1.56 -24.77
C LYS A 214 19.98 -0.19 -24.28
N ILE A 215 19.97 0.03 -22.97
CA ILE A 215 19.59 1.32 -22.38
C ILE A 215 20.79 2.27 -22.48
N ASP A 216 20.67 3.26 -23.35
CA ASP A 216 21.62 4.35 -23.50
C ASP A 216 21.64 5.24 -22.25
N GLY A 217 22.81 5.76 -21.88
CA GLY A 217 22.96 6.68 -20.74
C GLY A 217 23.07 5.99 -19.38
N LEU A 218 22.87 4.67 -19.30
CA LEU A 218 23.13 3.89 -18.10
C LEU A 218 24.64 3.63 -17.96
N HIS A 219 25.23 4.11 -16.86
CA HIS A 219 26.66 3.90 -16.59
C HIS A 219 26.99 2.40 -16.48
N PRO A 220 28.09 1.90 -17.07
CA PRO A 220 28.42 0.46 -17.07
C PRO A 220 28.45 -0.17 -15.67
N ALA A 221 29.07 0.49 -14.69
CA ALA A 221 29.11 -0.02 -13.31
C ALA A 221 27.71 -0.12 -12.67
N MET A 222 26.80 0.79 -13.02
CA MET A 222 25.42 0.77 -12.53
C MET A 222 24.66 -0.39 -13.18
N ARG A 223 24.84 -0.60 -14.50
CA ARG A 223 24.32 -1.76 -15.23
C ARG A 223 24.77 -3.09 -14.61
N ASP A 224 26.07 -3.22 -14.33
CA ASP A 224 26.64 -4.45 -13.78
C ASP A 224 26.15 -4.70 -12.34
N SER A 225 25.99 -3.64 -11.55
CA SER A 225 25.40 -3.71 -10.20
C SER A 225 23.98 -4.26 -10.26
N PHE A 226 23.17 -3.78 -11.21
CA PHE A 226 21.82 -4.31 -11.42
C PHE A 226 21.83 -5.76 -11.89
N GLN A 227 22.69 -6.13 -12.85
CA GLN A 227 22.81 -7.52 -13.28
C GLN A 227 23.16 -8.45 -12.12
N LYS A 228 24.04 -8.04 -11.20
CA LYS A 228 24.36 -8.81 -9.99
C LYS A 228 23.19 -8.89 -9.01
N LEU A 229 22.48 -7.79 -8.79
CA LEU A 229 21.29 -7.77 -7.94
C LEU A 229 20.19 -8.71 -8.48
N TYR A 230 20.03 -8.80 -9.80
CA TYR A 230 19.10 -9.75 -10.42
C TYR A 230 19.64 -11.19 -10.44
N GLY A 231 20.95 -11.36 -10.62
CA GLY A 231 21.62 -12.66 -10.47
C GLY A 231 21.32 -13.31 -9.12
N TYR A 232 21.39 -12.53 -8.04
CA TYR A 232 21.00 -12.96 -6.69
C TYR A 232 19.57 -13.55 -6.63
N THR A 233 18.63 -13.03 -7.42
CA THR A 233 17.25 -13.54 -7.44
C THR A 233 17.04 -14.74 -8.38
N SER A 234 17.97 -14.97 -9.32
CA SER A 234 17.86 -15.95 -10.41
C SER A 234 18.81 -17.15 -10.26
N ASP A 235 19.83 -17.08 -9.41
CA ASP A 235 20.79 -18.17 -9.20
C ASP A 235 20.17 -19.36 -8.43
N GLY A 236 20.80 -20.54 -8.55
CA GLY A 236 20.38 -21.81 -7.94
C GLY A 236 20.23 -21.77 -6.41
N SER A 237 20.93 -20.84 -5.74
CA SER A 237 20.85 -20.52 -4.31
C SER A 237 19.98 -19.28 -4.00
N GLY A 238 19.37 -18.69 -5.03
CA GLY A 238 18.58 -17.47 -4.98
C GLY A 238 17.07 -17.72 -4.86
N ILE A 239 16.33 -16.62 -4.79
CA ILE A 239 14.89 -16.54 -4.52
C ILE A 239 14.02 -17.37 -5.52
N ARG A 240 14.49 -17.62 -6.75
CA ARG A 240 13.77 -18.43 -7.76
C ARG A 240 14.04 -19.94 -7.71
N HIS A 241 15.12 -20.42 -7.10
CA HIS A 241 15.53 -21.84 -7.16
C HIS A 241 15.74 -22.54 -5.81
N ALA A 242 15.72 -21.82 -4.69
CA ALA A 242 15.74 -22.42 -3.35
C ALA A 242 14.42 -23.14 -3.03
N MET A 243 14.25 -24.33 -3.61
CA MET A 243 13.37 -25.42 -3.15
C MET A 243 14.08 -26.33 -2.13
N LEU A 244 15.38 -26.09 -1.91
CA LEU A 244 16.24 -26.83 -0.99
C LEU A 244 16.76 -25.83 0.04
N GLU A 245 16.22 -25.95 1.25
CA GLU A 245 16.41 -25.10 2.44
C GLU A 245 15.76 -23.70 2.37
N GLU A 246 14.78 -23.51 3.25
CA GLU A 246 14.03 -22.27 3.48
C GLU A 246 14.97 -21.16 3.95
N ALA A 247 15.62 -20.45 3.02
CA ALA A 247 16.03 -19.09 3.33
C ALA A 247 14.75 -18.27 3.52
N GLU A 248 14.35 -18.07 4.79
CA GLU A 248 13.26 -17.16 5.14
C GLU A 248 13.64 -15.75 4.69
N ILE A 249 13.02 -15.29 3.60
CA ILE A 249 13.16 -13.93 3.13
C ILE A 249 12.54 -13.02 4.18
N SER A 250 13.32 -12.12 4.74
CA SER A 250 12.82 -11.22 5.78
C SER A 250 11.92 -10.12 5.22
N ASN A 251 11.07 -9.54 6.07
CA ASN A 251 10.31 -8.32 5.74
C ASN A 251 11.24 -7.20 5.24
N ALA A 252 12.40 -7.04 5.86
CA ALA A 252 13.36 -6.00 5.52
C ALA A 252 13.92 -6.19 4.10
N GLU A 253 14.23 -7.43 3.74
CA GLU A 253 14.73 -7.78 2.41
C GLU A 253 13.66 -7.57 1.33
N ALA A 254 12.43 -8.04 1.58
CA ALA A 254 11.32 -7.82 0.67
C ALA A 254 11.01 -6.33 0.49
N ARG A 255 10.97 -5.55 1.58
CA ARG A 255 10.77 -4.10 1.52
C ARG A 255 11.88 -3.41 0.73
N PHE A 256 13.14 -3.75 1.00
CA PHE A 256 14.29 -3.21 0.28
C PHE A 256 14.16 -3.46 -1.23
N MET A 257 13.86 -4.69 -1.64
CA MET A 257 13.74 -5.05 -3.05
C MET A 257 12.59 -4.31 -3.74
N ILE A 258 11.43 -4.19 -3.08
CA ILE A 258 10.29 -3.45 -3.64
C ILE A 258 10.65 -1.97 -3.85
N VAL A 259 11.23 -1.33 -2.83
CA VAL A 259 11.64 0.09 -2.90
C VAL A 259 12.72 0.28 -3.97
N ALA A 260 13.74 -0.57 -4.00
CA ALA A 260 14.83 -0.48 -4.96
C ALA A 260 14.34 -0.67 -6.41
N CYS A 261 13.45 -1.65 -6.65
CA CYS A 261 12.86 -1.86 -7.97
C CYS A 261 11.96 -0.68 -8.37
N SER A 262 11.14 -0.13 -7.47
CA SER A 262 10.33 1.06 -7.74
C SER A 262 11.20 2.28 -8.11
N ALA A 263 12.23 2.57 -7.31
CA ALA A 263 13.16 3.66 -7.59
C ALA A 263 13.88 3.47 -8.93
N PHE A 264 14.23 2.22 -9.26
CA PHE A 264 14.89 1.94 -10.53
C PHE A 264 13.94 2.11 -11.72
N VAL A 265 12.69 1.67 -11.62
CA VAL A 265 11.66 1.93 -12.64
C VAL A 265 11.49 3.44 -12.85
N ASN A 266 11.36 4.23 -11.79
CA ASN A 266 11.26 5.69 -11.89
C ASN A 266 12.47 6.29 -12.60
N TYR A 267 13.68 5.91 -12.18
CA TYR A 267 14.92 6.36 -12.81
C TYR A 267 14.97 6.02 -14.32
N LEU A 268 14.60 4.78 -14.68
CA LEU A 268 14.58 4.34 -16.08
C LEU A 268 13.59 5.16 -16.93
N ILE A 269 12.41 5.43 -16.38
CA ILE A 269 11.39 6.25 -17.04
C ILE A 269 11.88 7.70 -17.21
N ASP A 270 12.44 8.30 -16.16
CA ASP A 270 12.89 9.69 -16.20
C ASP A 270 14.12 9.88 -17.11
N SER A 271 15.05 8.92 -17.12
CA SER A 271 16.21 8.93 -18.02
C SER A 271 15.85 8.77 -19.51
N THR A 272 14.62 8.37 -19.83
CA THR A 272 14.15 8.11 -21.20
C THR A 272 13.09 9.10 -21.70
N LYS A 273 12.46 9.88 -20.81
CA LYS A 273 11.53 10.97 -21.18
C LYS A 273 12.14 12.03 -22.10
N SER A 274 13.46 12.20 -22.12
CA SER A 274 14.15 13.07 -23.10
C SER A 274 14.21 12.51 -24.54
N LYS A 275 13.77 11.27 -24.77
CA LYS A 275 13.87 10.57 -26.07
C LYS A 275 12.51 10.10 -26.67
N ILE A 276 11.42 10.17 -25.90
CA ILE A 276 10.08 9.64 -26.30
C ILE A 276 9.06 10.78 -26.56
N ALA A 277 9.46 12.05 -26.41
CA ALA A 277 8.70 13.23 -26.82
C ALA A 277 9.16 13.71 -28.21
#